data_AF-I0SIZ3-F1
#
_entry.id   AF-I0SIZ3-F1
#
_cell.length_a   1.000
_cell.length_b   1.000
_cell.length_c   1.000
_cell.angle_alpha   90.00
_cell.angle_beta   90.00
_cell.angle_gamma   90.00
#
_symmetry.space_group_name_H-M   'P 1'
#
loop_
_entity.id
_entity.type
_entity.pdbx_description
1 polymer ?
#
loop_
_entity_poly.entity_id
_entity_poly.type
_entity_poly.pdbx_seq_one_letter_code
_entity_poly.pdbx_strand_id
1 'polypeptide(L)'
;MNISYIDNIKFVELIVSNLGKTYDEDIDVKLMVPKGCLLKHNNLLYPEENIIEEIQEIELDELLFKIEESDSVDAYSYFQIIPSNIERVNINPPLTYTTKPSYEDQKYNYKNSLDHIFIYKDFTNSEFDILRFGIEYLKHNSSMAFPSILMFENVPQTVEYEITSKHIPDVVKGKIHLKID
;
A
#
# COMPACT_ATOMS: atom_id res chain seq x y z
N MET A 1 16.44 -0.37 10.83
CA MET A 1 16.19 0.64 9.79
C MET A 1 16.46 1.97 10.43
N ASN A 2 17.42 2.73 9.91
CA ASN A 2 17.63 4.14 10.27
C ASN A 2 16.83 4.98 9.26
N ILE A 3 16.39 6.20 9.62
CA ILE A 3 15.62 7.11 8.73
C ILE A 3 16.29 7.22 7.35
N SER A 4 17.63 7.26 7.32
CA SER A 4 18.43 7.25 6.09
C SER A 4 18.16 6.08 5.13
N TYR A 5 17.68 4.92 5.58
CA TYR A 5 17.26 3.84 4.69
C TYR A 5 15.98 4.19 3.93
N ILE A 6 14.99 4.75 4.64
CA ILE A 6 13.70 5.15 4.06
C ILE A 6 13.93 6.25 3.02
N ASP A 7 14.79 7.22 3.31
CA ASP A 7 15.14 8.32 2.40
C ASP A 7 15.71 7.85 1.06
N ASN A 8 16.24 6.62 1.00
CA ASN A 8 16.81 6.04 -0.21
C ASN A 8 15.83 5.18 -1.01
N ILE A 9 14.65 4.87 -0.47
CA ILE A 9 13.63 4.10 -1.18
C ILE A 9 13.16 4.91 -2.38
N LYS A 10 13.23 4.30 -3.57
CA LYS A 10 12.65 4.89 -4.77
C LYS A 10 11.18 4.52 -4.82
N PHE A 11 10.32 5.51 -5.01
CA PHE A 11 8.88 5.29 -5.06
C PHE A 11 8.20 6.22 -6.04
N VAL A 12 6.95 5.90 -6.37
CA VAL A 12 6.04 6.81 -7.06
C VAL A 12 4.67 6.79 -6.39
N GLU A 13 3.98 7.92 -6.48
CA GLU A 13 2.58 8.05 -6.14
C GLU A 13 1.74 7.86 -7.40
N LEU A 14 0.66 7.09 -7.27
CA LEU A 14 -0.24 6.78 -8.37
C LEU A 14 -1.66 7.19 -8.00
N ILE A 15 -2.43 7.57 -9.01
CA ILE A 15 -3.85 7.90 -8.88
C ILE A 15 -4.64 7.17 -9.96
N VAL A 16 -5.91 6.89 -9.66
CA VAL A 16 -6.89 6.36 -10.60
C VAL A 16 -7.93 7.44 -10.84
N SER A 17 -8.09 7.86 -12.11
CA SER A 17 -8.99 8.95 -12.49
C SER A 17 -10.14 8.46 -13.35
N ASN A 18 -11.36 8.85 -13.01
CA ASN A 18 -12.52 8.68 -13.87
C ASN A 18 -12.66 9.93 -14.75
N LEU A 19 -12.19 9.84 -16.00
CA LEU A 19 -12.31 10.89 -17.02
C LEU A 19 -13.64 10.82 -17.80
N GLY A 20 -14.54 9.94 -17.37
CA GLY A 20 -15.86 9.76 -17.96
C GLY A 20 -16.84 10.87 -17.56
N LYS A 21 -18.03 10.83 -18.17
CA LYS A 21 -19.12 11.76 -17.88
C LYS A 21 -20.08 11.27 -16.78
N THR A 22 -19.90 10.04 -16.33
CA THR A 22 -20.73 9.36 -15.31
C THR A 22 -19.83 8.74 -14.26
N TYR A 23 -20.37 8.49 -13.07
CA TYR A 23 -19.65 7.72 -12.06
C TYR A 23 -19.42 6.28 -12.55
N ASP A 24 -18.47 5.60 -11.93
CA ASP A 24 -18.24 4.18 -12.13
C ASP A 24 -18.17 3.43 -10.80
N GLU A 25 -18.34 2.12 -10.86
CA GLU A 25 -18.42 1.24 -9.70
C GLU A 25 -17.71 -0.10 -9.98
N ASP A 26 -17.44 -0.85 -8.91
CA ASP A 26 -16.78 -2.16 -8.97
C ASP A 26 -15.51 -2.13 -9.82
N ILE A 27 -14.66 -1.13 -9.57
CA ILE A 27 -13.44 -0.89 -10.35
C ILE A 27 -12.34 -1.78 -9.80
N ASP A 28 -11.81 -2.65 -10.66
CA ASP A 28 -10.70 -3.55 -10.39
C ASP A 28 -9.44 -2.99 -11.05
N VAL A 29 -8.41 -2.72 -10.28
CA VAL A 29 -7.12 -2.21 -10.77
C VAL A 29 -6.06 -3.28 -10.58
N LYS A 30 -5.30 -3.54 -11.65
CA LYS A 30 -4.18 -4.48 -11.65
C LYS A 30 -2.93 -3.77 -12.16
N LEU A 31 -1.87 -3.77 -11.37
CA LEU A 31 -0.53 -3.39 -11.81
C LEU A 31 0.32 -4.62 -12.07
N MET A 32 1.20 -4.51 -13.06
CA MET A 32 2.18 -5.49 -13.45
C MET A 32 3.55 -4.81 -13.47
N VAL A 33 4.32 -5.02 -12.41
CA VAL A 33 5.67 -4.49 -12.25
C VAL A 33 6.66 -5.55 -12.69
N PRO A 34 7.67 -5.23 -13.54
CA PRO A 34 8.66 -6.20 -13.96
C PRO A 34 9.33 -6.90 -12.78
N LYS A 35 9.55 -8.22 -12.91
CA LYS A 35 10.07 -9.04 -11.83
C LYS A 35 11.39 -8.49 -11.27
N GLY A 36 11.52 -8.45 -9.95
CA GLY A 36 12.72 -7.98 -9.26
C GLY A 36 12.86 -6.45 -9.18
N CYS A 37 11.85 -5.71 -9.61
CA CYS A 37 11.80 -4.25 -9.48
C CYS A 37 11.02 -3.80 -8.24
N LEU A 38 9.94 -4.50 -7.88
CA LEU A 38 9.05 -4.11 -6.78
C LEU A 38 9.67 -4.35 -5.40
N LEU A 39 9.69 -3.31 -4.55
CA LEU A 39 9.97 -3.44 -3.12
C LEU A 39 8.63 -3.62 -2.37
N LYS A 40 8.39 -4.83 -1.84
CA LYS A 40 7.19 -5.12 -1.04
C LYS A 40 7.36 -4.63 0.39
N HIS A 41 6.28 -4.18 1.02
CA HIS A 41 6.30 -3.74 2.42
C HIS A 41 6.78 -4.84 3.39
N ASN A 42 6.45 -6.10 3.10
CA ASN A 42 6.95 -7.27 3.86
C ASN A 42 8.48 -7.43 3.82
N ASN A 43 9.17 -6.78 2.88
CA ASN A 43 10.63 -6.81 2.76
C ASN A 43 11.29 -5.57 3.38
N LEU A 44 10.51 -4.61 3.90
CA LEU A 44 11.06 -3.44 4.59
C LEU A 44 11.77 -3.89 5.87
N LEU A 45 12.90 -3.24 6.15
CA LEU A 45 13.64 -3.45 7.39
C LEU A 45 12.86 -2.85 8.57
N TYR A 46 12.84 -3.56 9.70
CA TYR A 46 12.26 -3.00 10.93
C TYR A 46 13.09 -1.82 11.44
N PRO A 47 12.46 -0.75 11.95
CA PRO A 47 13.14 0.28 12.71
C PRO A 47 13.91 -0.28 13.89
N GLU A 48 14.98 0.41 14.29
CA GLU A 48 15.76 0.04 15.47
C GLU A 48 14.92 0.15 16.74
N GLU A 49 15.23 -0.66 17.76
CA GLU A 49 14.46 -0.76 19.01
C GLU A 49 14.26 0.60 19.71
N ASN A 50 15.23 1.50 19.57
CA ASN A 50 15.19 2.83 20.17
C ASN A 50 14.31 3.84 19.43
N ILE A 51 13.83 3.55 18.22
CA ILE A 51 13.02 4.48 17.41
C ILE A 51 11.66 3.88 16.97
N ILE A 52 11.50 2.56 17.03
CA ILE A 52 10.28 1.90 16.55
C ILE A 52 9.03 2.32 17.35
N GLU A 53 9.19 2.57 18.65
CA GLU A 53 8.12 3.08 19.52
C GLU A 53 7.68 4.48 19.07
N GLU A 54 8.65 5.39 18.84
CA GLU A 54 8.37 6.76 18.40
C GLU A 54 7.69 6.81 17.03
N ILE A 55 8.16 6.00 16.07
CA ILE A 55 7.55 5.87 14.74
C ILE A 55 6.07 5.49 14.84
N GLN A 56 5.73 4.58 15.75
CA GLN A 56 4.35 4.14 15.97
C GLN A 56 3.52 5.18 16.69
N GLU A 57 4.08 5.89 17.68
CA GLU A 57 3.38 6.94 18.43
C GLU A 57 2.99 8.13 17.56
N ILE A 58 3.81 8.50 16.57
CA ILE A 58 3.54 9.60 15.65
C ILE A 58 2.93 9.16 14.32
N GLU A 59 2.61 7.87 14.17
CA GLU A 59 2.06 7.28 12.93
C GLU A 59 2.91 7.64 11.70
N LEU A 60 4.25 7.65 11.86
CA LEU A 60 5.17 8.10 10.81
C LEU A 60 5.06 7.23 9.55
N ASP A 61 4.80 5.94 9.71
CA ASP A 61 4.57 5.02 8.61
C ASP A 61 3.33 5.39 7.79
N GLU A 62 2.27 5.93 8.42
CA GLU A 62 1.15 6.48 7.67
C GLU A 62 1.58 7.69 6.82
N LEU A 63 2.30 8.63 7.42
CA LEU A 63 2.81 9.83 6.74
C LEU A 63 3.76 9.49 5.57
N LEU A 64 4.56 8.44 5.72
CA LEU A 64 5.55 8.05 4.72
C LEU A 64 4.94 7.25 3.56
N PHE A 65 3.95 6.41 3.84
CA PHE A 65 3.51 5.40 2.88
C PHE A 65 2.08 5.58 2.37
N LYS A 66 1.20 6.28 3.09
CA LYS A 66 -0.12 6.65 2.55
C LYS A 66 0.02 7.87 1.65
N ILE A 67 -0.85 7.94 0.66
CA ILE A 67 -0.98 9.10 -0.22
C ILE A 67 -2.11 9.97 0.36
N GLU A 68 -1.79 11.20 0.76
CA GLU A 68 -2.75 12.13 1.37
C GLU A 68 -3.79 12.62 0.35
N GLU A 69 -4.98 12.94 0.85
CA GLU A 69 -6.00 13.61 0.03
C GLU A 69 -5.58 15.04 -0.33
N SER A 70 -6.06 15.51 -1.46
CA SER A 70 -5.90 16.89 -1.91
C SER A 70 -7.24 17.44 -2.39
N ASP A 71 -7.26 18.71 -2.81
CA ASP A 71 -8.45 19.34 -3.39
C ASP A 71 -8.93 18.67 -4.71
N SER A 72 -8.11 17.81 -5.31
CA SER A 72 -8.37 17.16 -6.60
C SER A 72 -8.27 15.63 -6.60
N VAL A 73 -7.83 15.03 -5.48
CA VAL A 73 -7.62 13.59 -5.33
C VAL A 73 -8.11 13.16 -3.96
N ASP A 74 -9.10 12.27 -3.93
CA ASP A 74 -9.56 11.66 -2.68
C ASP A 74 -8.54 10.61 -2.20
N ALA A 75 -8.32 10.52 -0.89
CA ALA A 75 -7.52 9.44 -0.31
C ALA A 75 -8.19 8.08 -0.57
N TYR A 76 -7.38 7.02 -0.65
CA TYR A 76 -7.91 5.68 -0.78
C TYR A 76 -8.64 5.24 0.50
N SER A 77 -9.93 4.94 0.39
CA SER A 77 -10.80 4.69 1.55
C SER A 77 -11.43 3.30 1.58
N TYR A 78 -10.94 2.35 0.78
CA TYR A 78 -11.54 1.02 0.64
C TYR A 78 -10.72 -0.06 1.36
N PHE A 79 -11.23 -0.52 2.50
CA PHE A 79 -10.62 -1.61 3.23
C PHE A 79 -10.85 -2.93 2.49
N GLN A 80 -9.79 -3.70 2.23
CA GLN A 80 -9.97 -5.12 2.02
C GLN A 80 -10.19 -5.76 3.38
N ILE A 81 -11.23 -6.59 3.52
CA ILE A 81 -11.32 -7.51 4.66
C ILE A 81 -10.13 -8.46 4.53
N ILE A 82 -8.99 -8.09 5.13
CA ILE A 82 -7.91 -9.01 5.37
C ILE A 82 -8.52 -10.02 6.34
N PRO A 83 -8.63 -11.32 5.99
CA PRO A 83 -9.08 -12.31 6.96
C PRO A 83 -8.11 -12.21 8.13
N SER A 84 -8.58 -11.63 9.24
CA SER A 84 -7.83 -11.61 10.48
C SER A 84 -7.51 -13.07 10.76
N ASN A 85 -6.23 -13.42 10.74
CA ASN A 85 -5.80 -14.60 11.48
C ASN A 85 -6.07 -14.24 12.93
N ILE A 86 -7.28 -14.58 13.38
CA ILE A 86 -7.81 -14.30 14.72
C ILE A 86 -6.71 -14.66 15.70
N GLU A 87 -6.18 -13.61 16.30
CA GLU A 87 -5.62 -13.48 17.64
C GLU A 87 -5.00 -14.76 18.20
N ARG A 88 -3.68 -14.74 18.41
CA ARG A 88 -3.14 -15.35 19.62
C ARG A 88 -3.71 -14.58 20.81
N VAL A 89 -4.94 -14.89 21.21
CA VAL A 89 -5.45 -14.51 22.53
C VAL A 89 -4.64 -15.34 23.52
N ASN A 90 -3.52 -14.79 23.97
CA ASN A 90 -2.85 -15.31 25.14
C ASN A 90 -3.68 -14.84 26.35
N ILE A 91 -4.69 -15.64 26.71
CA ILE A 91 -5.48 -15.40 27.91
C ILE A 91 -4.58 -15.70 29.11
N ASN A 92 -3.75 -14.74 29.50
CA ASN A 92 -3.08 -14.77 30.79
C ASN A 92 -3.97 -14.07 31.84
N PRO A 93 -4.11 -14.66 33.05
CA PRO A 93 -4.98 -14.15 34.12
C PRO A 93 -4.50 -12.79 34.65
N PRO A 94 -5.33 -12.06 35.43
CA PRO A 94 -5.13 -10.64 35.70
C PRO A 94 -3.94 -10.43 36.65
N LEU A 95 -2.79 -10.19 36.05
CA LEU A 95 -1.68 -9.52 36.66
C LEU A 95 -1.37 -8.35 35.74
N THR A 96 -1.71 -7.14 36.20
CA THR A 96 -1.30 -5.89 35.58
C THR A 96 0.22 -5.83 35.60
N TYR A 97 0.83 -6.32 34.52
CA TYR A 97 2.20 -6.02 34.19
C TYR A 97 2.17 -4.80 33.29
N THR A 98 2.52 -3.64 33.84
CA THR A 98 2.98 -2.47 33.09
C THR A 98 4.36 -2.76 32.50
N THR A 99 4.51 -3.86 31.76
CA THR A 99 5.74 -4.16 31.03
C THR A 99 5.65 -3.41 29.71
N LYS A 100 6.63 -2.54 29.46
CA LYS A 100 6.80 -1.95 28.13
C LYS A 100 6.76 -3.08 27.08
N PRO A 101 6.11 -2.86 25.92
CA PRO A 101 6.09 -3.86 24.86
C PRO A 101 7.53 -4.24 24.49
N SER A 102 7.76 -5.53 24.25
CA SER A 102 9.07 -5.98 23.82
C SER A 102 9.35 -5.51 22.38
N TYR A 103 10.61 -5.50 21.98
CA TYR A 103 10.95 -5.16 20.59
C TYR A 103 10.26 -6.07 19.57
N GLU A 104 10.03 -7.34 19.90
CA GLU A 104 9.29 -8.25 19.01
C GLU A 104 7.79 -7.89 18.93
N ASP A 105 7.18 -7.41 20.02
CA ASP A 105 5.80 -6.89 20.00
C ASP A 105 5.71 -5.63 19.14
N GLN A 106 6.71 -4.75 19.23
CA GLN A 106 6.79 -3.53 18.41
C GLN A 106 6.96 -3.86 16.92
N LYS A 107 7.80 -4.83 16.55
CA LYS A 107 7.90 -5.31 15.16
C LYS A 107 6.58 -5.86 14.65
N TYR A 108 5.87 -6.63 15.47
CA TYR A 108 4.56 -7.14 15.11
C TYR A 108 3.57 -6.00 14.83
N ASN A 109 3.50 -5.01 15.73
CA ASN A 109 2.65 -3.84 15.56
C ASN A 109 3.01 -3.04 14.30
N TYR A 110 4.31 -2.83 14.03
CA TYR A 110 4.80 -2.10 12.87
C TYR A 110 4.41 -2.82 11.58
N LYS A 111 4.63 -4.14 11.53
CA LYS A 111 4.20 -4.96 10.39
C LYS A 111 2.68 -4.88 10.19
N ASN A 112 1.92 -5.00 11.26
CA ASN A 112 0.46 -4.90 11.19
C ASN A 112 0.04 -3.54 10.64
N SER A 113 0.67 -2.44 11.06
CA SER A 113 0.41 -1.11 10.53
C SER A 113 0.68 -1.02 9.01
N LEU A 114 1.82 -1.55 8.55
CA LEU A 114 2.11 -1.64 7.12
C LEU A 114 1.07 -2.47 6.37
N ASP A 115 0.60 -3.59 6.93
CA ASP A 115 -0.47 -4.40 6.31
C ASP A 115 -1.80 -3.62 6.18
N HIS A 116 -2.05 -2.60 7.01
CA HIS A 116 -3.20 -1.70 6.90
C HIS A 116 -3.00 -0.55 5.90
N ILE A 117 -1.75 -0.25 5.52
CA ILE A 117 -1.43 0.78 4.52
C ILE A 117 -1.37 0.17 3.12
N PHE A 118 -0.67 -0.95 2.96
CA PHE A 118 -0.42 -1.60 1.68
C PHE A 118 -1.56 -2.56 1.30
N ILE A 119 -2.77 -2.00 1.11
CA ILE A 119 -4.03 -2.75 0.91
C ILE A 119 -4.17 -3.23 -0.55
N TYR A 120 -3.38 -4.23 -0.94
CA TYR A 120 -3.50 -4.90 -2.23
C TYR A 120 -3.26 -6.41 -2.12
N LYS A 121 -3.81 -7.16 -3.08
CA LYS A 121 -3.53 -8.58 -3.27
C LYS A 121 -2.27 -8.74 -4.10
N ASP A 122 -1.35 -9.53 -3.58
CA ASP A 122 -0.07 -9.84 -4.19
C ASP A 122 -0.11 -11.14 -4.98
N PHE A 123 0.34 -11.09 -6.23
CA PHE A 123 0.59 -12.26 -7.06
C PHE A 123 1.96 -12.14 -7.74
N THR A 124 2.43 -13.25 -8.29
CA THR A 124 3.63 -13.28 -9.11
C THR A 124 3.46 -14.28 -10.24
N ASN A 125 4.06 -13.97 -11.39
CA ASN A 125 4.32 -14.96 -12.43
C ASN A 125 5.82 -14.90 -12.81
N SER A 126 6.20 -15.48 -13.95
CA SER A 126 7.58 -15.51 -14.41
C SER A 126 8.14 -14.14 -14.83
N GLU A 127 7.28 -13.19 -15.20
CA GLU A 127 7.67 -11.90 -15.80
C GLU A 127 7.38 -10.71 -14.88
N PHE A 128 6.37 -10.81 -14.02
CA PHE A 128 5.83 -9.69 -13.25
C PHE A 128 5.53 -10.06 -11.80
N ASP A 129 5.78 -9.09 -10.93
CA ASP A 129 5.08 -8.94 -9.65
C ASP A 129 3.78 -8.19 -9.90
N ILE A 130 2.65 -8.73 -9.44
CA ILE A 130 1.31 -8.27 -9.78
C ILE A 130 0.58 -7.82 -8.52
N LEU A 131 0.08 -6.58 -8.54
CA LEU A 131 -0.70 -5.99 -7.46
C LEU A 131 -2.14 -5.82 -7.92
N ARG A 132 -3.12 -6.19 -7.08
CA ARG A 132 -4.55 -5.97 -7.36
C ARG A 132 -5.28 -5.34 -6.19
N PHE A 133 -6.09 -4.31 -6.45
CA PHE A 133 -6.98 -3.70 -5.47
C PHE A 133 -8.25 -3.20 -6.17
N GLY A 134 -9.26 -2.85 -5.37
CA GLY A 134 -10.57 -2.44 -5.86
C GLY A 134 -10.93 -1.03 -5.40
N ILE A 135 -11.74 -0.33 -6.18
CA ILE A 135 -12.38 0.94 -5.85
C ILE A 135 -13.87 0.72 -6.04
N GLU A 136 -14.67 0.79 -4.97
CA GLU A 136 -16.11 0.46 -5.07
C GLU A 136 -16.87 1.52 -5.85
N TYR A 137 -16.48 2.78 -5.74
CA TYR A 137 -17.15 3.91 -6.38
C TYR A 137 -16.15 5.01 -6.75
N LEU A 138 -16.26 5.55 -7.97
CA LEU A 138 -15.49 6.72 -8.39
C LEU A 138 -16.37 7.67 -9.20
N LYS A 139 -16.58 8.88 -8.68
CA LYS A 139 -17.40 9.91 -9.32
C LYS A 139 -16.81 10.31 -10.68
N HIS A 140 -17.65 10.80 -11.59
CA HIS A 140 -17.17 11.40 -12.83
C HIS A 140 -16.22 12.59 -12.53
N ASN A 141 -15.18 12.72 -13.34
CA ASN A 141 -14.15 13.76 -13.22
C ASN A 141 -13.52 13.85 -11.81
N SER A 142 -13.43 12.73 -11.09
CA SER A 142 -12.69 12.65 -9.83
C SER A 142 -11.55 11.66 -9.93
N SER A 143 -10.63 11.76 -8.99
CA SER A 143 -9.49 10.87 -8.86
C SER A 143 -9.43 10.33 -7.44
N MET A 144 -8.96 9.09 -7.32
CA MET A 144 -8.64 8.48 -6.04
C MET A 144 -7.18 8.08 -6.03
N ALA A 145 -6.51 8.30 -4.91
CA ALA A 145 -5.16 7.85 -4.72
C ALA A 145 -5.04 6.32 -4.74
N PHE A 146 -3.85 5.82 -5.04
CA PHE A 146 -3.50 4.45 -4.72
C PHE A 146 -3.55 4.20 -3.20
N PRO A 147 -3.74 2.94 -2.75
CA PRO A 147 -3.73 2.61 -1.32
C PRO A 147 -2.48 3.11 -0.58
N SER A 148 -1.33 3.04 -1.26
CA SER A 148 -0.04 3.46 -0.75
C SER A 148 0.90 3.84 -1.88
N ILE A 149 2.05 4.41 -1.55
CA ILE A 149 3.14 4.61 -2.50
C ILE A 149 3.60 3.27 -3.10
N LEU A 150 4.02 3.29 -4.37
CA LEU A 150 4.60 2.12 -5.03
C LEU A 150 6.13 2.19 -4.93
N MET A 151 6.73 1.28 -4.16
CA MET A 151 8.17 1.26 -3.86
C MET A 151 8.96 0.32 -4.79
N PHE A 152 10.22 0.65 -5.04
CA PHE A 152 11.10 -0.10 -5.96
C PHE A 152 12.47 -0.40 -5.36
N GLU A 153 12.91 -1.66 -5.54
CA GLU A 153 14.31 -2.09 -5.40
C GLU A 153 15.13 -1.57 -6.58
N ASN A 154 14.57 -1.68 -7.78
CA ASN A 154 15.13 -1.17 -9.03
C ASN A 154 13.99 -0.50 -9.81
N VAL A 155 14.16 0.76 -10.20
CA VAL A 155 13.13 1.51 -10.92
C VAL A 155 12.98 0.93 -12.34
N PRO A 156 11.82 0.33 -12.69
CA PRO A 156 11.61 -0.20 -14.04
C PRO A 156 11.38 0.95 -15.02
N GLN A 157 11.64 0.74 -16.31
CA GLN A 157 11.27 1.73 -17.33
C GLN A 157 9.75 1.92 -17.45
N THR A 158 9.00 0.83 -17.26
CA THR A 158 7.54 0.84 -17.36
C THR A 158 6.88 -0.07 -16.33
N VAL A 159 5.73 0.36 -15.83
CA VAL A 159 4.76 -0.47 -15.11
C VAL A 159 3.52 -0.62 -15.98
N GLU A 160 3.07 -1.84 -16.23
CA GLU A 160 1.85 -2.07 -17.01
C GLU A 160 0.64 -2.09 -16.08
N TYR A 161 -0.52 -1.70 -16.60
CA TYR A 161 -1.76 -1.76 -15.84
C TYR A 161 -2.94 -2.28 -16.68
N GLU A 162 -3.88 -2.89 -15.97
CA GLU A 162 -5.20 -3.25 -16.47
C GLU A 162 -6.24 -2.68 -15.49
N ILE A 163 -7.28 -2.04 -16.01
CA ILE A 163 -8.42 -1.54 -15.23
C ILE A 163 -9.70 -2.10 -15.85
N THR A 164 -10.56 -2.67 -15.02
CA THR A 164 -11.92 -3.07 -15.37
C THR A 164 -12.91 -2.40 -14.44
N SER A 165 -14.14 -2.19 -14.90
CA SER A 165 -15.20 -1.64 -14.07
C SER A 165 -16.56 -2.14 -14.54
N LYS A 166 -17.59 -1.91 -13.73
CA LYS A 166 -18.96 -2.32 -14.04
C LYS A 166 -19.51 -1.69 -15.31
N HIS A 167 -19.16 -0.43 -15.58
CA HIS A 167 -19.73 0.34 -16.68
C HIS A 167 -18.84 0.42 -17.92
N ILE A 168 -17.61 -0.12 -17.88
CA ILE A 168 -16.72 -0.21 -19.02
C ILE A 168 -16.60 -1.69 -19.45
N PRO A 169 -17.15 -2.08 -20.63
CA PRO A 169 -17.16 -3.48 -21.05
C PRO A 169 -15.78 -4.01 -21.44
N ASP A 170 -14.88 -3.11 -21.88
CA ASP A 170 -13.54 -3.46 -22.31
C ASP A 170 -12.53 -3.27 -21.18
N VAL A 171 -11.51 -4.13 -21.13
CA VAL A 171 -10.37 -3.96 -20.23
C VAL A 171 -9.53 -2.78 -20.70
N VAL A 172 -9.43 -1.73 -19.90
CA VAL A 172 -8.52 -0.62 -20.16
C VAL A 172 -7.11 -1.07 -19.84
N LYS A 173 -6.20 -0.98 -20.81
CA LYS A 173 -4.79 -1.38 -20.64
C LYS A 173 -3.87 -0.22 -20.97
N GLY A 174 -2.76 -0.10 -20.27
CA GLY A 174 -1.76 0.91 -20.56
C GLY A 174 -0.43 0.66 -19.87
N LYS A 175 0.48 1.62 -20.05
CA LYS A 175 1.82 1.60 -19.44
C LYS A 175 2.11 2.95 -18.80
N ILE A 176 2.58 2.91 -17.57
CA ILE A 176 3.13 4.06 -16.87
C ILE A 176 4.63 4.07 -17.17
N HIS A 177 5.11 5.14 -17.80
CA HIS A 177 6.53 5.34 -18.07
C HIS A 177 7.18 6.06 -16.89
N LEU A 178 8.10 5.38 -16.21
CA LEU A 178 8.85 5.97 -15.11
C LEU A 178 10.11 6.63 -15.66
N LYS A 179 10.32 7.90 -15.30
CA LYS A 179 11.57 8.59 -15.58
C LYS A 179 12.50 8.41 -14.39
N ILE A 180 13.74 8.04 -14.68
CA ILE A 180 14.82 8.09 -13.72
C ILE A 180 15.44 9.47 -13.90
N ASP A 181 15.17 10.38 -12.97
CA ASP A 181 15.91 11.64 -12.86
C ASP A 181 17.25 11.41 -12.15
#